data_AF-A0A1C3NI74-F1
#
_entry.id   AF-A0A1C3NI74-F1
#
_cell.length_a   1.000
_cell.length_b   1.000
_cell.length_c   1.000
_cell.angle_alpha   90.00
_cell.angle_beta   90.00
_cell.angle_gamma   90.00
#
_symmetry.space_group_name_H-M   'P 1'
#
loop_
_entity.id
_entity.type
_entity.pdbx_description
1 polymer ?
#
loop_
_entity_poly.entity_id
_entity_poly.type
_entity_poly.pdbx_seq_one_letter_code
_entity_poly.pdbx_strand_id
1 'polypeptide(L)'
;MTLDPTPAPRPLPLQLFECVQADDLDRALTLGLMAYLPDPQHDALDVDCPQVCATLLGAQRRLRAAWAARDRYRARAARLQRRAAERDARRAPAPAPSQPATPALPPLAAAILARAKAKAAGGAQP
;
A
#
# COMPACT_ATOMS: atom_id res chain seq x y z
N MET A 1 -36.32 -39.97 24.41
CA MET A 1 -35.16 -39.11 24.70
C MET A 1 -33.92 -39.77 24.08
N THR A 2 -33.82 -39.74 22.76
CA THR A 2 -32.65 -40.22 22.02
C THR A 2 -31.62 -39.10 22.04
N LEU A 3 -30.53 -39.29 22.78
CA LEU A 3 -29.37 -38.41 22.72
C LEU A 3 -28.77 -38.56 21.33
N ASP A 4 -28.91 -37.53 20.51
CA ASP A 4 -28.18 -37.40 19.25
C ASP A 4 -26.68 -37.46 19.58
N PRO A 5 -25.90 -38.38 19.00
CA PRO A 5 -24.46 -38.35 19.17
C PRO A 5 -23.95 -37.09 18.46
N THR A 6 -23.49 -36.10 19.23
CA THR A 6 -22.77 -34.95 18.69
C THR A 6 -21.65 -35.50 17.80
N PRO A 7 -21.65 -35.25 16.48
CA PRO A 7 -20.65 -35.85 15.62
C PRO A 7 -19.28 -35.37 16.09
N ALA A 8 -18.38 -36.32 16.34
CA ALA A 8 -17.00 -36.00 16.67
C ALA A 8 -16.44 -35.05 15.60
N PRO A 9 -15.66 -34.03 15.98
CA PRO A 9 -15.13 -33.07 15.03
C PRO A 9 -14.34 -33.83 13.95
N ARG A 10 -14.74 -33.67 12.69
CA ARG A 10 -14.01 -34.26 11.55
C ARG A 10 -12.54 -33.85 11.62
N PRO A 11 -11.60 -34.74 11.23
CA PRO A 11 -10.20 -34.40 11.24
C PRO A 11 -9.92 -33.20 10.33
N LEU A 12 -9.00 -32.34 10.74
CA LEU A 12 -8.68 -31.08 10.07
C LEU A 12 -8.40 -31.20 8.55
N PRO A 13 -7.68 -32.23 8.04
CA PRO A 13 -7.50 -32.42 6.60
C PRO A 13 -8.81 -32.55 5.82
N LEU A 14 -9.79 -33.27 6.36
CA LEU A 14 -11.09 -33.45 5.71
C LEU A 14 -11.91 -32.16 5.76
N GLN A 15 -11.87 -31.43 6.88
CA GLN A 15 -12.54 -30.13 6.99
C GLN A 15 -11.98 -29.12 5.96
N LEU A 16 -10.65 -29.07 5.81
CA LEU A 16 -10.01 -28.23 4.80
C LEU A 16 -10.39 -28.66 3.38
N PHE A 17 -10.43 -29.97 3.13
CA PHE A 17 -10.80 -30.51 1.84
C PHE A 17 -12.23 -30.14 1.46
N GLU A 18 -13.19 -30.28 2.38
CA GLU A 18 -14.57 -29.84 2.18
C GLU A 18 -14.67 -28.35 1.86
N CYS A 19 -13.96 -27.50 2.59
CA CYS A 19 -13.94 -26.06 2.34
C CYS A 19 -13.39 -25.75 0.93
N VAL A 20 -12.30 -26.41 0.53
CA VAL A 20 -11.70 -26.23 -0.81
C VAL A 20 -12.62 -26.73 -1.92
N GLN A 21 -13.32 -27.85 -1.70
CA GLN A 21 -14.27 -28.41 -2.67
C GLN A 21 -15.53 -27.54 -2.80
N ALA A 22 -15.97 -26.91 -1.71
CA ALA A 22 -17.06 -25.94 -1.69
C ALA A 22 -16.66 -24.54 -2.19
N ASP A 23 -15.39 -24.34 -2.59
CA ASP A 23 -14.79 -23.04 -2.95
C ASP A 23 -14.86 -21.99 -1.82
N ASP A 24 -15.07 -22.42 -0.56
CA ASP A 24 -15.05 -21.58 0.64
C ASP A 24 -13.60 -21.42 1.14
N LEU A 25 -12.83 -20.67 0.35
CA LEU A 25 -11.41 -20.43 0.63
C LEU A 25 -11.20 -19.56 1.87
N ASP A 26 -12.15 -18.69 2.22
CA ASP A 26 -12.04 -17.84 3.41
C ASP A 26 -12.12 -18.68 4.69
N ARG A 27 -13.06 -19.63 4.74
CA ARG A 27 -13.11 -20.60 5.83
C ARG A 27 -11.88 -21.50 5.85
N ALA A 28 -11.42 -21.98 4.69
CA ALA A 28 -10.21 -22.80 4.62
C ALA A 28 -8.97 -22.04 5.13
N LEU A 29 -8.82 -20.76 4.78
CA LEU A 29 -7.74 -19.90 5.28
C LEU A 29 -7.84 -19.69 6.80
N THR A 30 -9.05 -19.49 7.32
CA THR A 30 -9.30 -19.38 8.77
C THR A 30 -8.89 -20.65 9.52
N LEU A 31 -9.13 -21.82 8.92
CA LEU A 31 -8.69 -23.12 9.45
C LEU A 31 -7.18 -23.38 9.27
N GLY A 32 -6.43 -22.46 8.64
CA GLY A 32 -4.98 -22.57 8.49
C GLY A 32 -4.52 -23.30 7.24
N LEU A 33 -5.29 -23.29 6.14
CA LEU A 33 -4.93 -23.92 4.86
C LEU A 33 -3.48 -23.65 4.40
N MET A 34 -2.95 -22.44 4.63
CA MET A 34 -1.57 -22.09 4.24
C MET A 34 -0.49 -22.72 5.11
N ALA A 35 -0.81 -22.99 6.38
CA ALA A 35 0.10 -23.60 7.34
C ALA A 35 -0.02 -25.14 7.37
N TYR A 36 -1.04 -25.69 6.71
CA TYR A 36 -1.26 -27.13 6.63
C TYR A 36 -0.08 -27.85 5.95
N LEU A 37 0.44 -28.86 6.65
CA LEU A 37 1.49 -29.77 6.19
C LEU A 37 0.83 -31.11 5.81
N PRO A 38 0.96 -31.56 4.54
CA PRO A 38 0.38 -32.83 4.12
C PRO A 38 1.16 -34.01 4.71
N ASP A 39 0.43 -35.03 5.14
CA ASP A 39 0.94 -36.35 5.53
C ASP A 39 0.28 -37.39 4.61
N PRO A 40 1.02 -38.37 4.04
CA PRO A 40 0.45 -39.46 3.26
C PRO A 40 -0.68 -40.23 3.97
N GLN A 41 -0.66 -40.28 5.30
CA GLN A 41 -1.72 -40.91 6.09
C GLN A 41 -3.07 -40.18 5.99
N HIS A 42 -3.06 -38.88 5.65
CA HIS A 42 -4.29 -38.11 5.52
C HIS A 42 -5.14 -38.53 4.31
N ASP A 43 -4.52 -39.09 3.27
CA ASP A 43 -5.26 -39.65 2.13
C ASP A 43 -5.95 -40.97 2.47
N ALA A 44 -5.58 -41.61 3.59
CA ALA A 44 -6.19 -42.84 4.10
C ALA A 44 -7.26 -42.59 5.18
N LEU A 45 -7.51 -41.33 5.56
CA LEU A 45 -8.52 -40.97 6.57
C LEU A 45 -9.95 -41.26 6.13
N ASP A 46 -10.21 -41.19 4.83
CA ASP A 46 -11.53 -41.38 4.25
C ASP A 46 -11.40 -42.08 2.90
N VAL A 47 -12.12 -43.19 2.72
CA VAL A 47 -12.13 -43.99 1.49
C VAL A 47 -12.84 -43.25 0.36
N ASP A 48 -13.82 -42.41 0.68
CA ASP A 48 -14.62 -41.68 -0.29
C ASP A 48 -13.90 -40.42 -0.81
N CYS A 49 -12.84 -39.99 -0.13
CA CYS A 49 -12.05 -38.81 -0.49
C CYS A 49 -10.59 -39.19 -0.79
N PRO A 50 -10.30 -39.94 -1.87
CA PRO A 50 -8.92 -40.16 -2.27
C PRO A 50 -8.28 -38.82 -2.70
N GLN A 51 -6.99 -38.64 -2.38
CA GLN A 51 -6.18 -37.48 -2.81
C GLN A 51 -6.51 -36.13 -2.14
N VAL A 52 -6.93 -36.16 -0.87
CA VAL A 52 -7.07 -34.98 0.00
C VAL A 52 -5.81 -34.12 -0.05
N CYS A 53 -4.64 -34.72 0.15
CA CYS A 53 -3.36 -34.02 0.17
C CYS A 53 -3.05 -33.33 -1.16
N ALA A 54 -3.28 -34.01 -2.29
CA ALA A 54 -3.03 -33.44 -3.61
C ALA A 54 -3.93 -32.22 -3.89
N THR A 55 -5.21 -32.31 -3.49
CA THR A 55 -6.18 -31.23 -3.66
C THR A 55 -5.81 -30.01 -2.81
N LEU A 56 -5.48 -30.22 -1.54
CA LEU A 56 -5.05 -29.14 -0.64
C LEU A 56 -3.76 -28.47 -1.12
N LEU A 57 -2.77 -29.24 -1.58
CA LEU A 57 -1.55 -28.70 -2.18
C LEU A 57 -1.84 -27.94 -3.48
N GLY A 58 -2.77 -28.42 -4.29
CA GLY A 58 -3.28 -27.72 -5.47
C GLY A 58 -3.83 -26.33 -5.10
N ALA A 59 -4.72 -26.26 -4.11
CA ALA A 59 -5.28 -25.02 -3.62
C ALA A 59 -4.22 -24.06 -3.07
N GLN A 60 -3.27 -24.56 -2.25
CA GLN A 60 -2.15 -23.77 -1.76
C GLN A 60 -1.33 -23.14 -2.89
N ARG A 61 -0.99 -23.91 -3.93
CA ARG A 61 -0.24 -23.39 -5.08
C ARG A 61 -1.01 -22.31 -5.83
N ARG A 62 -2.32 -22.51 -6.08
CA ARG A 62 -3.17 -21.51 -6.76
C ARG A 62 -3.21 -20.20 -5.99
N LEU A 63 -3.38 -20.27 -4.66
CA LEU A 63 -3.40 -19.08 -3.79
C LEU A 63 -2.06 -18.34 -3.81
N ARG A 64 -0.93 -19.04 -3.64
CA ARG A 64 0.41 -18.44 -3.72
C ARG A 64 0.65 -17.77 -5.09
N ALA A 65 0.24 -18.40 -6.18
CA ALA A 65 0.35 -17.84 -7.52
C ALA A 65 -0.50 -16.56 -7.68
N ALA A 66 -1.74 -16.56 -7.15
CA ALA A 66 -2.62 -15.40 -7.16
C ALA A 66 -2.01 -14.23 -6.38
N TRP A 67 -1.45 -14.48 -5.19
CA TRP A 67 -0.77 -13.44 -4.41
C TRP A 67 0.45 -12.87 -5.13
N ALA A 68 1.31 -13.73 -5.67
CA ALA A 68 2.45 -13.28 -6.47
C ALA A 68 2.02 -12.44 -7.70
N ALA A 69 0.90 -12.78 -8.33
CA ALA A 69 0.31 -11.96 -9.40
C ALA A 69 -0.14 -10.58 -8.90
N ARG A 70 -0.84 -10.53 -7.75
CA ARG A 70 -1.27 -9.26 -7.12
C ARG A 70 -0.08 -8.39 -6.75
N ASP A 71 1.00 -8.97 -6.22
CA ASP A 71 2.20 -8.22 -5.85
C ASP A 71 2.91 -7.65 -7.08
N ARG A 72 3.03 -8.42 -8.17
CA ARG A 72 3.56 -7.90 -9.45
C ARG A 72 2.74 -6.74 -9.98
N TYR A 73 1.42 -6.83 -9.90
CA TYR A 73 0.52 -5.74 -10.29
C TYR A 73 0.75 -4.49 -9.45
N ARG A 74 0.77 -4.63 -8.12
CA ARG A 74 1.05 -3.52 -7.18
C ARG A 74 2.41 -2.87 -7.43
N ALA A 75 3.45 -3.68 -7.65
CA ALA A 75 4.78 -3.19 -7.96
C ALA A 75 4.82 -2.41 -9.29
N ARG A 76 4.09 -2.88 -10.31
CA ARG A 76 3.94 -2.15 -11.58
C ARG A 76 3.21 -0.83 -11.39
N ALA A 77 2.11 -0.83 -10.66
CA ALA A 77 1.34 0.38 -10.36
C ALA A 77 2.20 1.43 -9.64
N ALA A 78 2.97 1.02 -8.63
CA ALA A 78 3.90 1.91 -7.93
C ALA A 78 4.97 2.51 -8.85
N ARG A 79 5.50 1.75 -9.81
CA ARG A 79 6.46 2.27 -10.81
C ARG A 79 5.81 3.29 -11.74
N LEU A 80 4.59 3.02 -12.20
CA LEU A 80 3.86 3.94 -13.07
C LEU A 80 3.52 5.24 -12.35
N GLN A 81 3.09 5.15 -11.08
CA GLN A 81 2.80 6.32 -10.26
C GLN A 81 4.02 7.22 -10.09
N ARG A 82 5.20 6.64 -9.85
CA ARG A 82 6.46 7.41 -9.78
C ARG A 82 6.76 8.15 -11.09
N ARG A 83 6.62 7.46 -12.22
CA ARG A 83 6.85 8.07 -13.54
C ARG A 83 5.84 9.17 -13.85
N ALA A 84 4.58 9.01 -13.46
CA ALA A 84 3.55 10.04 -13.59
C ALA A 84 3.93 11.28 -12.77
N ALA A 85 4.25 11.10 -11.48
CA ALA A 85 4.67 12.18 -10.60
C ALA A 85 5.92 12.92 -11.10
N GLU A 86 6.91 12.20 -11.63
CA GLU A 86 8.10 12.81 -12.22
C GLU A 86 7.75 13.66 -13.47
N ARG A 87 6.88 13.14 -14.34
CA ARG A 87 6.43 13.89 -15.52
C ARG A 87 5.64 15.13 -15.14
N ASP A 88 4.79 15.02 -14.12
CA ASP A 88 4.00 16.15 -13.63
C ASP A 88 4.90 17.20 -12.98
N ALA A 89 5.93 16.80 -12.21
CA ALA A 89 6.94 17.70 -11.67
C ALA A 89 7.74 18.42 -12.77
N ARG A 90 8.08 17.73 -13.87
CA ARG A 90 8.74 18.35 -15.03
C ARG A 90 7.83 19.32 -15.79
N ARG A 91 6.51 19.11 -15.75
CA ARG A 91 5.50 19.97 -16.38
C ARG A 91 5.10 21.14 -15.49
N ALA A 92 5.28 21.03 -14.18
CA ALA A 92 5.00 22.10 -13.25
C ALA A 92 5.88 23.30 -13.62
N PRO A 93 5.28 24.48 -13.88
CA PRO A 93 6.05 25.69 -14.15
C PRO A 93 6.97 25.96 -12.97
N ALA A 94 8.19 26.42 -13.25
CA ALA A 94 9.15 26.76 -12.22
C ALA A 94 8.48 27.71 -11.21
N PRO A 95 8.59 27.46 -9.89
CA PRO A 95 8.05 28.36 -8.90
C PRO A 95 8.60 29.76 -9.20
N ALA A 96 7.70 30.73 -9.36
CA ALA A 96 8.09 32.10 -9.69
C ALA A 96 9.16 32.54 -8.69
N PRO A 97 10.29 33.10 -9.15
CA PRO A 97 11.32 33.56 -8.24
C PRO A 97 10.67 34.50 -7.26
N SER A 98 10.77 34.17 -5.97
CA SER A 98 10.36 35.06 -4.88
C SER A 98 11.09 36.37 -5.13
N GLN A 99 10.36 37.40 -5.56
CA GLN A 99 10.98 38.71 -5.76
C GLN A 99 11.63 39.06 -4.42
N PRO A 100 12.95 39.28 -4.38
CA PRO A 100 13.58 39.69 -3.14
C PRO A 100 12.86 40.96 -2.71
N ALA A 101 12.25 40.92 -1.53
CA ALA A 101 11.66 42.10 -0.92
C ALA A 101 12.75 43.18 -0.98
N THR A 102 12.48 44.25 -1.72
CA THR A 102 13.43 45.34 -1.87
C THR A 102 13.75 45.79 -0.46
N PRO A 103 15.01 45.72 0.00
CA PRO A 103 15.32 46.07 1.37
C PRO A 103 14.95 47.53 1.55
N ALA A 104 13.92 47.78 2.35
CA ALA A 104 13.48 49.13 2.65
C ALA A 104 14.64 49.83 3.35
N LEU A 105 15.07 50.97 2.80
CA LEU A 105 16.07 51.82 3.43
C LEU A 105 15.60 52.12 4.87
N PRO A 106 16.47 51.95 5.88
CA PRO A 106 16.11 52.27 7.25
C PRO A 106 15.67 53.76 7.31
N PRO A 107 14.62 54.08 8.08
CA PRO A 107 13.95 55.39 8.02
C PRO A 107 14.89 56.56 8.31
N LEU A 108 15.91 56.33 9.14
CA LEU A 108 16.95 57.31 9.44
C LEU A 108 17.79 57.67 8.20
N ALA A 109 18.17 56.69 7.38
CA ALA A 109 18.93 56.92 6.16
C ALA A 109 18.11 57.68 5.11
N ALA A 110 16.82 57.36 4.99
CA ALA A 110 15.89 58.10 4.13
C ALA A 110 15.76 59.58 4.58
N ALA A 111 15.67 59.84 5.88
CA ALA A 111 15.60 61.19 6.42
C ALA A 111 16.88 62.00 6.16
N ILE A 112 18.07 61.38 6.28
CA ILE A 112 19.34 62.03 5.98
C ILE A 112 19.43 62.40 4.49
N LEU A 113 19.06 61.48 3.59
CA LEU A 113 19.05 61.75 2.14
C LEU A 113 18.03 62.83 1.76
N ALA A 114 16.85 62.85 2.38
CA ALA A 114 15.84 63.89 2.15
C ALA A 114 16.36 65.28 2.57
N ARG A 115 17.03 65.36 3.72
CA ARG A 115 17.63 66.61 4.21
C ARG A 115 18.81 67.07 3.36
N ALA A 116 19.64 66.14 2.89
CA ALA A 116 20.73 66.42 1.95
C ALA A 116 20.20 66.93 0.60
N LYS A 117 19.13 66.32 0.08
CA LYS A 117 18.45 66.76 -1.14
C LYS A 117 17.84 68.15 -0.99
N ALA A 118 17.18 68.44 0.15
CA ALA A 118 16.65 69.78 0.44
C ALA A 118 17.76 70.83 0.53
N LYS A 119 18.91 70.50 1.14
CA LYS A 119 20.08 71.39 1.19
C LYS A 119 20.68 71.63 -0.19
N ALA A 120 20.72 70.62 -1.05
CA ALA A 120 21.20 70.74 -2.43
C ALA A 120 20.23 71.51 -3.35
N ALA A 121 18.92 71.42 -3.09
CA ALA A 121 17.90 72.09 -3.90
C ALA A 121 17.58 73.53 -3.44
N GLY A 122 17.99 73.94 -2.24
CA GLY A 122 17.59 75.22 -1.64
C GLY A 122 18.69 75.96 -0.87
N GLY A 123 19.97 75.65 -1.10
CA GLY A 123 21.11 76.37 -0.49
C GLY A 123 21.40 77.75 -1.10
N ALA A 124 20.36 78.58 -1.28
CA ALA A 124 20.36 80.03 -1.50
C ALA A 124 18.90 80.43 -1.17
N GLN A 125 18.52 81.25 -0.21
CA GLN A 125 19.04 82.40 0.56
C GLN A 125 17.90 82.76 1.56
N PRO A 126 18.01 83.76 2.45
CA PRO A 126 19.17 84.51 2.94
C PRO A 126 19.68 84.04 4.32
#